data_AF-A0A3M0W7V0-F1
#
_entry.id   AF-A0A3M0W7V0-F1
#
_cell.length_a   1.000
_cell.length_b   1.000
_cell.length_c   1.000
_cell.angle_alpha   90.00
_cell.angle_beta   90.00
_cell.angle_gamma   90.00
#
_symmetry.space_group_name_H-M   'P 1'
#
loop_
_entity.id
_entity.type
_entity.pdbx_description
1 polymer ?
#
loop_
_entity_poly.entity_id
_entity_poly.type
_entity_poly.pdbx_seq_one_letter_code
_entity_poly.pdbx_strand_id
1 'polypeptide(L)'
;MRTQATYAESWHSIELRKFAAPKGEFEDQPLFALYRLYECFVLDKVRHYRNQLEYFWRQNQWPVSGIPDPQDTDPARYAFLAGVTYLMARSFNARVKIGLTRDAHPIMTMEEAEKAKSVPDELRPYEEPPAWATRVPPLEEVLRIPADDESLLGRHPLHQARVGPAEYSGSFPIRIVCVSDTHNQRPEIPPRDVLIHAGDLSDNGSFEEVQAGLDWLAAQPHRHKILVAGNHDVLLDEAFLARYPERRYGNPKTAADLVWPSSVVYLNNRSTTLEIMDPAINPDKRPAKDLDLIRTSASSRKLRLYGSPYTVEYVPSAFQYPRADTTFWDNKIPSDTDIVVTHGPPRLHLDT
;
A
#
# COMPACT_ATOMS: atom_id res chain seq x y z
N MET A 1 15.73 2.51 -31.86
CA MET A 1 15.10 1.32 -31.27
C MET A 1 15.77 1.05 -29.92
N ARG A 2 15.17 1.51 -28.81
CA ARG A 2 15.53 1.03 -27.46
C ARG A 2 14.65 -0.17 -27.11
N THR A 3 15.19 -1.07 -26.30
CA THR A 3 14.61 -2.36 -25.94
C THR A 3 13.56 -2.23 -24.83
N GLN A 4 12.57 -3.12 -24.76
CA GLN A 4 11.58 -3.21 -23.67
C GLN A 4 12.19 -3.16 -22.25
N ALA A 5 13.47 -3.52 -22.10
CA ALA A 5 14.22 -3.47 -20.85
C ALA A 5 14.29 -2.06 -20.21
N THR A 6 14.46 -0.97 -20.99
CA THR A 6 14.58 0.37 -20.41
C THR A 6 13.25 0.88 -19.84
N TYR A 7 12.14 0.60 -20.54
CA TYR A 7 10.80 0.88 -20.03
C TYR A 7 10.45 0.09 -18.76
N ALA A 8 11.03 -1.11 -18.59
CA ALA A 8 10.84 -1.92 -17.39
C ALA A 8 11.61 -1.33 -16.19
N GLU A 9 12.85 -0.87 -16.40
CA GLU A 9 13.68 -0.23 -15.36
C GLU A 9 13.07 1.09 -14.88
N SER A 10 12.66 1.96 -15.81
CA SER A 10 11.98 3.22 -15.50
C SER A 10 10.71 2.98 -14.70
N TRP A 11 9.89 2.00 -15.11
CA TRP A 11 8.67 1.64 -14.38
C TRP A 11 8.94 1.05 -12.99
N HIS A 12 9.95 0.19 -12.86
CA HIS A 12 10.33 -0.37 -11.56
C HIS A 12 10.73 0.75 -10.57
N SER A 13 11.47 1.76 -11.02
CA SER A 13 11.82 2.90 -10.17
C SER A 13 10.60 3.72 -9.72
N ILE A 14 9.55 3.77 -10.55
CA ILE A 14 8.29 4.44 -10.25
C ILE A 14 7.47 3.64 -9.24
N GLU A 15 7.34 2.33 -9.41
CA GLU A 15 6.64 1.44 -8.47
C GLU A 15 7.31 1.39 -7.10
N LEU A 16 8.64 1.59 -7.04
CA LEU A 16 9.38 1.66 -5.79
C LEU A 16 9.16 2.97 -5.01
N ARG A 17 8.48 3.98 -5.58
CA ARG A 17 8.12 5.20 -4.83
C ARG A 17 7.13 4.84 -3.73
N LYS A 18 7.60 4.96 -2.48
CA LYS A 18 6.74 4.89 -1.30
C LYS A 18 5.85 6.14 -1.26
N PHE A 19 4.58 5.95 -0.89
CA PHE A 19 3.55 6.97 -0.58
C PHE A 19 2.65 7.51 -1.69
N ALA A 20 2.77 7.10 -2.96
CA ALA A 20 2.02 7.66 -4.10
C ALA A 20 2.16 9.21 -4.30
N ALA A 21 2.67 9.93 -3.30
CA ALA A 21 2.93 11.35 -3.19
C ALA A 21 4.46 11.61 -3.11
N PRO A 22 4.92 12.88 -3.14
CA PRO A 22 6.31 13.22 -2.85
C PRO A 22 6.79 12.65 -1.51
N LYS A 23 8.10 12.41 -1.40
CA LYS A 23 8.71 11.90 -0.16
C LYS A 23 8.45 12.86 1.01
N GLY A 24 7.87 12.33 2.09
CA GLY A 24 7.53 13.11 3.30
C GLY A 24 6.08 13.58 3.33
N GLU A 25 5.36 13.45 2.22
CA GLU A 25 3.92 13.63 2.15
C GLU A 25 3.22 12.28 2.41
N PHE A 26 2.36 12.24 3.41
CA PHE A 26 1.59 11.05 3.78
C PHE A 26 0.11 11.16 3.36
N GLU A 27 -0.30 12.32 2.86
CA GLU A 27 -1.61 12.57 2.29
C GLU A 27 -1.49 12.67 0.78
N ASP A 28 -2.23 11.82 0.07
CA ASP A 28 -2.32 11.90 -1.37
C ASP A 28 -3.19 13.10 -1.79
N GLN A 29 -2.96 13.62 -2.98
CA GLN A 29 -3.64 14.82 -3.49
C GLN A 29 -4.03 14.64 -4.96
N PRO A 30 -5.10 15.33 -5.41
CA PRO A 30 -5.54 15.22 -6.80
C PRO A 30 -4.44 15.61 -7.80
N LEU A 31 -3.56 16.54 -7.44
CA LEU A 31 -2.41 16.91 -8.27
C LEU A 31 -1.39 15.77 -8.42
N PHE A 32 -1.08 15.04 -7.34
CA PHE A 32 -0.15 13.92 -7.38
C PHE A 32 -0.69 12.79 -8.24
N ALA A 33 -1.99 12.51 -8.15
CA ALA A 33 -2.67 11.54 -9.01
C ALA A 33 -2.61 11.94 -10.50
N LEU A 34 -2.73 13.23 -10.83
CA LEU A 34 -2.60 13.73 -12.19
C LEU A 34 -1.20 13.48 -12.78
N TYR A 35 -0.16 13.65 -11.96
CA TYR A 35 1.21 13.34 -12.34
C TYR A 35 1.47 11.84 -12.49
N ARG A 36 0.92 10.99 -11.61
CA ARG A 36 0.98 9.53 -11.79
C ARG A 36 0.29 9.09 -13.08
N LEU A 37 -0.81 9.73 -13.43
CA LEU A 37 -1.51 9.49 -14.69
C LEU A 37 -0.60 9.83 -15.88
N TYR A 38 0.05 11.00 -15.87
CA TYR A 38 1.04 11.38 -16.88
C TYR A 38 2.13 10.31 -17.07
N GLU A 39 2.71 9.81 -15.98
CA GLU A 39 3.75 8.78 -16.03
C GLU A 39 3.25 7.48 -16.65
N CYS A 40 2.03 7.05 -16.28
CA CYS A 40 1.42 5.86 -16.87
C CYS A 40 1.19 6.01 -18.38
N PHE A 41 0.80 7.20 -18.84
CA PHE A 41 0.62 7.50 -20.26
C PHE A 41 1.95 7.54 -21.03
N VAL A 42 2.97 8.21 -20.49
CA VAL A 42 4.31 8.29 -21.11
C VAL A 42 4.96 6.92 -21.24
N LEU A 43 4.77 6.04 -20.25
CA LEU A 43 5.34 4.69 -20.19
C LEU A 43 4.45 3.58 -20.78
N ASP A 44 3.33 3.95 -21.41
CA ASP A 44 2.35 3.03 -22.01
C ASP A 44 1.86 1.93 -21.05
N LYS A 45 1.59 2.30 -19.79
CA LYS A 45 1.14 1.39 -18.73
C LYS A 45 -0.39 1.34 -18.70
N VAL A 46 -0.96 0.63 -19.67
CA VAL A 46 -2.40 0.59 -19.91
C VAL A 46 -3.22 0.20 -18.68
N ARG A 47 -2.80 -0.85 -17.96
CA ARG A 47 -3.46 -1.29 -16.74
C ARG A 47 -3.38 -0.25 -15.62
N HIS A 48 -2.25 0.44 -15.52
CA HIS A 48 -1.99 1.37 -14.43
C HIS A 48 -2.72 2.70 -14.62
N TYR A 49 -2.74 3.30 -15.82
CA TYR A 49 -3.54 4.51 -16.01
C TYR A 49 -5.04 4.25 -15.77
N ARG A 50 -5.55 3.06 -16.13
CA ARG A 50 -6.94 2.64 -15.82
C ARG A 50 -7.18 2.68 -14.31
N ASN A 51 -6.31 2.02 -13.54
CA ASN A 51 -6.43 1.96 -12.09
C ASN A 51 -6.27 3.36 -11.44
N GLN A 52 -5.39 4.21 -11.97
CA GLN A 52 -5.25 5.60 -11.49
C GLN A 52 -6.51 6.43 -11.73
N LEU A 53 -7.17 6.27 -12.89
CA LEU A 53 -8.45 6.95 -13.16
C LEU A 53 -9.58 6.47 -12.24
N GLU A 54 -9.64 5.17 -11.98
CA GLU A 54 -10.61 4.59 -11.04
C GLU A 54 -10.36 5.08 -9.61
N TYR A 55 -9.11 5.05 -9.16
CA TYR A 55 -8.72 5.60 -7.86
C TYR A 55 -9.12 7.07 -7.73
N PHE A 56 -8.79 7.91 -8.71
CA PHE A 56 -9.19 9.33 -8.70
C PHE A 56 -10.71 9.50 -8.63
N TRP A 57 -11.46 8.70 -9.40
CA TRP A 57 -12.93 8.72 -9.40
C TRP A 57 -13.51 8.39 -8.02
N ARG A 58 -12.92 7.42 -7.31
CA ARG A 58 -13.33 7.01 -5.95
C ARG A 58 -13.00 8.03 -4.86
N GLN A 59 -12.16 9.04 -5.13
CA GLN A 59 -11.90 10.12 -4.19
C GLN A 59 -13.01 11.19 -4.24
N ASN A 60 -14.08 11.02 -3.45
CA ASN A 60 -15.25 11.92 -3.43
C ASN A 60 -14.92 13.40 -3.15
N GLN A 61 -13.79 13.68 -2.49
CA GLN A 61 -13.34 15.04 -2.17
C GLN A 61 -12.46 15.65 -3.27
N TRP A 62 -12.24 14.95 -4.38
CA TRP A 62 -11.37 15.39 -5.47
C TRP A 62 -12.19 15.69 -6.73
N PRO A 63 -12.99 16.76 -6.74
CA PRO A 63 -13.60 17.21 -7.99
C PRO A 63 -12.49 17.55 -8.98
N VAL A 64 -12.72 17.28 -10.26
CA VAL A 64 -11.73 17.56 -11.31
C VAL A 64 -11.38 19.05 -11.33
N SER A 65 -12.37 19.92 -11.09
CA SER A 65 -12.19 21.37 -11.03
C SER A 65 -11.34 21.84 -9.85
N GLY A 66 -11.22 21.02 -8.80
CA GLY A 66 -10.44 21.29 -7.60
C GLY A 66 -8.96 20.92 -7.69
N ILE A 67 -8.49 20.36 -8.82
CA ILE A 67 -7.07 20.08 -9.01
C ILE A 67 -6.29 21.41 -8.99
N PRO A 68 -5.35 21.62 -8.05
CA PRO A 68 -4.60 22.87 -7.96
C PRO A 68 -3.68 23.04 -9.17
N ASP A 69 -3.40 24.30 -9.53
CA ASP A 69 -2.52 24.64 -10.65
C ASP A 69 -1.07 24.23 -10.33
N PRO A 70 -0.47 23.29 -11.08
CA PRO A 70 0.90 22.87 -10.81
C PRO A 70 1.94 23.96 -11.13
N GLN A 71 1.59 24.97 -11.93
CA GLN A 71 2.55 25.95 -12.47
C GLN A 71 3.80 25.26 -13.06
N ASP A 72 3.56 24.20 -13.85
CA ASP A 72 4.62 23.33 -14.31
C ASP A 72 5.52 24.05 -15.32
N THR A 73 6.83 24.06 -15.04
CA THR A 73 7.83 24.73 -15.87
C THR A 73 8.11 24.05 -17.21
N ASP A 74 7.74 22.77 -17.37
CA ASP A 74 7.84 22.08 -18.66
C ASP A 74 6.55 22.29 -19.47
N PRO A 75 6.60 22.98 -20.63
CA PRO A 75 5.39 23.28 -21.39
C PRO A 75 4.65 22.03 -21.87
N ALA A 76 5.36 20.98 -22.28
CA ALA A 76 4.76 19.76 -22.80
C ALA A 76 4.00 19.00 -21.71
N ARG A 77 4.60 18.87 -20.53
CA ARG A 77 3.94 18.27 -19.38
C ARG A 77 2.78 19.15 -18.90
N TYR A 78 2.95 20.47 -18.84
CA TYR A 78 1.87 21.35 -18.42
C TYR A 78 0.65 21.27 -19.36
N ALA A 79 0.89 21.26 -20.67
CA ALA A 79 -0.14 21.07 -21.68
C ALA A 79 -0.82 19.69 -21.57
N PHE A 80 -0.06 18.62 -21.29
CA PHE A 80 -0.64 17.31 -21.01
C PHE A 80 -1.54 17.34 -19.77
N LEU A 81 -1.04 17.86 -18.66
CA LEU A 81 -1.78 17.93 -17.39
C LEU A 81 -3.07 18.72 -17.58
N ALA A 82 -3.02 19.86 -18.28
CA ALA A 82 -4.22 20.60 -18.66
C ALA A 82 -5.16 19.73 -19.51
N GLY A 83 -4.68 19.19 -20.64
CA GLY A 83 -5.48 18.41 -21.58
C GLY A 83 -6.14 17.18 -20.97
N VAL A 84 -5.43 16.46 -20.09
CA VAL A 84 -5.95 15.24 -19.48
C VAL A 84 -7.09 15.54 -18.49
N THR A 85 -7.09 16.70 -17.82
CA THR A 85 -8.24 17.09 -16.97
C THR A 85 -9.54 17.26 -17.77
N TYR A 86 -9.47 17.76 -19.01
CA TYR A 86 -10.64 17.80 -19.90
C TYR A 86 -11.13 16.40 -20.26
N LEU A 87 -10.21 15.49 -20.55
CA LEU A 87 -10.55 14.10 -20.86
C LEU A 87 -11.15 13.38 -19.65
N MET A 88 -10.63 13.64 -18.45
CA MET A 88 -11.17 13.14 -17.18
C MET A 88 -12.60 13.64 -16.97
N ALA A 89 -12.83 14.97 -17.01
CA ALA A 89 -14.16 15.55 -16.86
C ALA A 89 -15.14 14.97 -17.89
N ARG A 90 -14.73 14.85 -19.16
CA ARG A 90 -15.58 14.23 -20.20
C ARG A 90 -15.90 12.77 -19.91
N SER A 91 -14.91 11.97 -19.49
CA SER A 91 -15.09 10.54 -19.19
C SER A 91 -15.96 10.32 -17.95
N PHE A 92 -15.80 11.17 -16.94
CA PHE A 92 -16.57 11.16 -15.71
C PHE A 92 -18.01 11.59 -15.98
N ASN A 93 -18.22 12.66 -16.75
CA ASN A 93 -19.56 13.12 -17.13
C ASN A 93 -20.32 12.11 -17.99
N ALA A 94 -19.63 11.29 -18.78
CA ALA A 94 -20.27 10.18 -19.48
C ALA A 94 -20.87 9.13 -18.52
N ARG A 95 -20.26 8.90 -17.36
CA ARG A 95 -20.77 8.03 -16.28
C ARG A 95 -21.91 8.71 -15.52
N VAL A 96 -21.71 9.96 -15.11
CA VAL A 96 -22.72 10.76 -14.41
C VAL A 96 -24.03 10.83 -15.22
N LYS A 97 -23.93 11.02 -16.54
CA LYS A 97 -25.07 11.08 -17.45
C LYS A 97 -25.94 9.81 -17.48
N ILE A 98 -25.39 8.66 -17.10
CA ILE A 98 -26.13 7.39 -17.01
C ILE A 98 -26.51 7.02 -15.57
N GLY A 99 -26.34 7.95 -14.62
CA GLY A 99 -26.64 7.76 -13.20
C GLY A 99 -25.50 7.17 -12.38
N LEU A 100 -24.31 6.94 -12.97
CA LEU A 100 -23.17 6.42 -12.23
C LEU A 100 -22.36 7.58 -11.63
N THR A 101 -22.66 7.91 -10.39
CA THR A 101 -21.95 8.90 -9.57
C THR A 101 -20.76 8.27 -8.82
N ARG A 102 -19.91 9.08 -8.19
CA ARG A 102 -18.68 8.60 -7.51
C ARG A 102 -18.96 7.69 -6.31
N ASP A 103 -20.06 7.97 -5.60
CA ASP A 103 -20.59 7.23 -4.47
C ASP A 103 -21.36 5.96 -4.87
N ALA A 104 -21.59 5.72 -6.17
CA ALA A 104 -22.29 4.53 -6.62
C ALA A 104 -21.53 3.24 -6.26
N HIS A 105 -22.28 2.24 -5.80
CA HIS A 105 -21.75 0.91 -5.54
C HIS A 105 -21.12 0.32 -6.81
N PRO A 106 -19.98 -0.41 -6.70
CA PRO A 106 -19.37 -1.08 -7.85
C PRO A 106 -20.33 -2.04 -8.57
N ILE A 107 -21.26 -2.64 -7.82
CA ILE A 107 -22.35 -3.48 -8.31
C ILE A 107 -23.64 -2.89 -7.77
N MET A 108 -24.55 -2.50 -8.66
CA MET A 108 -25.85 -1.94 -8.30
C MET A 108 -26.94 -2.97 -8.56
N THR A 109 -27.91 -3.03 -7.65
CA THR A 109 -29.20 -3.69 -7.90
C THR A 109 -29.98 -2.96 -9.00
N MET A 110 -30.99 -3.62 -9.56
CA MET A 110 -31.85 -2.99 -10.58
C MET A 110 -32.55 -1.75 -10.02
N GLU A 111 -33.03 -1.82 -8.77
CA GLU A 111 -33.69 -0.72 -8.08
C GLU A 111 -32.75 0.48 -7.86
N GLU A 112 -31.52 0.24 -7.39
CA GLU A 112 -30.51 1.30 -7.24
C GLU A 112 -30.17 1.95 -8.59
N ALA A 113 -30.03 1.15 -9.64
CA ALA A 113 -29.73 1.65 -10.98
C ALA A 113 -30.89 2.48 -11.56
N GLU A 114 -32.14 2.06 -11.35
CA GLU A 114 -33.34 2.81 -11.76
C GLU A 114 -33.47 4.12 -10.99
N LYS A 115 -33.25 4.09 -9.67
CA LYS A 115 -33.23 5.28 -8.83
C LYS A 115 -32.15 6.27 -9.25
N ALA A 116 -30.95 5.79 -9.59
CA ALA A 116 -29.87 6.65 -10.04
C ALA A 116 -30.16 7.28 -11.42
N LYS A 117 -30.83 6.54 -12.32
CA LYS A 117 -31.26 7.04 -13.64
C LYS A 117 -32.38 8.07 -13.54
N SER A 118 -33.26 7.96 -12.56
CA SER A 118 -34.43 8.85 -12.40
C SER A 118 -34.07 10.24 -11.86
N VAL A 119 -32.84 10.44 -11.38
CA VAL A 119 -32.32 11.77 -11.00
C VAL A 119 -32.35 12.71 -12.23
N PRO A 120 -33.07 13.86 -12.15
CA PRO A 120 -33.09 14.87 -13.20
C PRO A 120 -31.69 15.32 -13.62
N ASP A 121 -31.50 15.59 -14.90
CA ASP A 121 -30.16 15.83 -15.47
C ASP A 121 -29.46 17.03 -14.84
N GLU A 122 -30.22 18.09 -14.57
CA GLU A 122 -29.77 19.33 -13.93
C GLU A 122 -29.32 19.17 -12.47
N LEU A 123 -29.70 18.08 -11.80
CA LEU A 123 -29.29 17.78 -10.43
C LEU A 123 -28.07 16.86 -10.36
N ARG A 124 -27.57 16.41 -11.51
CA ARG A 124 -26.45 15.45 -11.55
C ARG A 124 -25.12 16.15 -11.28
N PRO A 125 -24.20 15.52 -10.53
CA PRO A 125 -22.93 16.11 -10.15
C PRO A 125 -21.93 16.05 -11.30
N TYR A 126 -22.12 16.88 -12.33
CA TYR A 126 -21.20 16.99 -13.45
C TYR A 126 -19.88 17.63 -13.01
N GLU A 127 -18.79 17.09 -13.56
CA GLU A 127 -17.41 17.53 -13.37
C GLU A 127 -17.04 18.61 -14.39
N GLU A 128 -16.14 19.50 -13.98
CA GLU A 128 -15.59 20.55 -14.83
C GLU A 128 -14.06 20.50 -14.79
N PRO A 129 -13.37 20.87 -15.87
CA PRO A 129 -11.92 21.04 -15.85
C PRO A 129 -11.53 22.19 -14.90
N PRO A 130 -10.33 22.17 -14.30
CA PRO A 130 -9.84 23.29 -13.51
C PRO A 130 -9.79 24.60 -14.31
N ALA A 131 -10.05 25.72 -13.64
CA ALA A 131 -9.97 27.04 -14.26
C ALA A 131 -8.57 27.38 -14.81
N TRP A 132 -7.50 26.77 -14.28
CA TRP A 132 -6.15 26.97 -14.81
C TRP A 132 -5.92 26.22 -16.12
N ALA A 133 -6.53 25.04 -16.29
CA ALA A 133 -6.35 24.22 -17.49
C ALA A 133 -6.84 24.94 -18.76
N THR A 134 -7.83 25.84 -18.63
CA THR A 134 -8.36 26.66 -19.73
C THR A 134 -7.42 27.78 -20.17
N ARG A 135 -6.43 28.13 -19.34
CA ARG A 135 -5.46 29.19 -19.62
C ARG A 135 -4.14 28.68 -20.15
N VAL A 136 -3.92 27.36 -20.17
CA VAL A 136 -2.68 26.77 -20.66
C VAL A 136 -2.63 26.90 -22.19
N PRO A 137 -1.59 27.54 -22.76
CA PRO A 137 -1.50 27.74 -24.19
C PRO A 137 -1.28 26.40 -24.92
N PRO A 138 -1.73 26.28 -26.18
CA PRO A 138 -1.39 25.13 -27.00
C PRO A 138 0.11 25.06 -27.24
N LEU A 139 0.64 23.85 -27.37
CA LEU A 139 2.03 23.63 -27.77
C LEU A 139 2.25 24.02 -29.23
N GLU A 140 3.45 24.53 -29.53
CA GLU A 140 3.87 24.82 -30.91
C GLU A 140 3.94 23.54 -31.75
N GLU A 141 4.35 22.42 -31.13
CA GLU A 141 4.43 21.10 -31.77
C GLU A 141 3.47 20.10 -31.12
N VAL A 142 2.97 19.16 -31.92
CA VAL A 142 2.07 18.10 -31.44
C VAL A 142 2.84 17.16 -30.51
N LEU A 143 2.45 17.15 -29.24
CA LEU A 143 2.94 16.18 -28.26
C LEU A 143 2.41 14.77 -28.60
N ARG A 144 3.33 13.83 -28.85
CA ARG A 144 3.02 12.41 -29.08
C ARG A 144 3.29 11.61 -27.82
N ILE A 145 2.27 10.87 -27.37
CA ILE A 145 2.31 9.98 -26.22
C ILE A 145 1.72 8.62 -26.62
N PRO A 146 2.34 7.48 -26.25
CA PRO A 146 3.58 7.37 -25.49
C PRO A 146 4.77 7.95 -26.27
N ALA A 147 5.72 8.54 -25.56
CA ALA A 147 6.88 9.16 -26.20
C ALA A 147 7.98 8.12 -26.44
N ASP A 148 8.64 8.22 -27.59
CA ASP A 148 9.80 7.39 -27.93
C ASP A 148 11.06 7.74 -27.09
N ASP A 149 11.01 8.87 -26.36
CA ASP A 149 12.09 9.39 -25.52
C ASP A 149 11.62 9.60 -24.07
N GLU A 150 12.38 9.03 -23.13
CA GLU A 150 12.20 9.18 -21.67
C GLU A 150 12.56 10.60 -21.17
N SER A 151 13.04 11.49 -22.03
CA SER A 151 13.30 12.91 -21.70
C SER A 151 12.10 13.59 -21.05
N LEU A 152 10.87 13.13 -21.34
CA LEU A 152 9.63 13.63 -20.73
C LEU A 152 9.52 13.27 -19.23
N LEU A 153 10.06 12.12 -18.81
CA LEU A 153 10.11 11.69 -17.40
C LEU A 153 11.20 12.44 -16.62
N GLY A 154 12.36 12.66 -17.24
CA GLY A 154 13.51 13.32 -16.59
C GLY A 154 13.28 14.77 -16.15
N ARG A 155 12.21 15.40 -16.62
CA ARG A 155 11.87 16.80 -16.32
C ARG A 155 10.86 16.94 -15.17
N HIS A 156 10.43 15.82 -14.58
CA HIS A 156 9.29 15.75 -13.67
C HIS A 156 9.69 16.04 -12.20
N PRO A 157 8.96 16.89 -11.45
CA PRO A 157 9.27 17.20 -10.05
C PRO A 157 9.34 15.96 -9.14
N LEU A 158 8.39 15.02 -9.26
CA LEU A 158 8.43 13.72 -8.56
C LEU A 158 9.63 12.81 -8.90
N HIS A 159 10.32 13.01 -10.04
CA HIS A 159 11.53 12.27 -10.38
C HIS A 159 12.79 12.89 -9.73
N GLN A 160 12.71 14.13 -9.21
CA GLN A 160 13.83 14.77 -8.49
C GLN A 160 14.01 14.22 -7.07
N ALA A 161 13.04 13.44 -6.56
CA ALA A 161 13.21 12.64 -5.35
C ALA A 161 13.91 11.30 -5.66
N ARG A 162 14.97 11.31 -6.48
CA ARG A 162 15.92 10.18 -6.45
C ARG A 162 16.56 10.20 -5.07
N VAL A 163 16.07 9.34 -4.19
CA VAL A 163 16.84 8.91 -3.04
C VAL A 163 18.06 8.21 -3.61
N GLY A 164 19.16 8.95 -3.79
CA GLY A 164 20.47 8.34 -3.72
C GLY A 164 20.50 7.54 -2.41
N PRO A 165 21.15 6.35 -2.37
CA PRO A 165 21.22 5.56 -1.16
C PRO A 165 21.61 6.51 -0.03
N ALA A 166 20.75 6.61 1.00
CA ALA A 166 21.01 7.52 2.10
C ALA A 166 22.46 7.28 2.53
N GLU A 167 23.27 8.35 2.59
CA GLU A 167 24.60 8.25 3.17
C GLU A 167 24.39 7.93 4.65
N TYR A 168 24.33 6.63 4.94
CA TYR A 168 24.18 6.15 6.30
C TYR A 168 25.46 6.46 7.04
N SER A 169 25.38 7.45 7.93
CA SER A 169 26.41 7.75 8.91
C SER A 169 26.65 6.52 9.80
N GLY A 170 27.72 5.77 9.52
CA GLY A 170 28.42 4.88 10.45
C GLY A 170 27.66 3.73 11.14
N SER A 171 26.35 3.56 10.94
CA SER A 171 25.54 2.54 11.61
C SER A 171 24.99 1.52 10.62
N PHE A 172 25.04 0.24 10.97
CA PHE A 172 24.50 -0.83 10.13
C PHE A 172 22.96 -0.74 10.09
N PRO A 173 22.31 -0.62 8.92
CA PRO A 173 20.85 -0.50 8.84
C PRO A 173 20.14 -1.78 9.34
N ILE A 174 18.96 -1.62 9.94
CA ILE A 174 18.06 -2.75 10.26
C ILE A 174 17.37 -3.16 8.96
N ARG A 175 17.45 -4.44 8.59
CA ARG A 175 16.81 -4.99 7.40
C ARG A 175 15.63 -5.85 7.78
N ILE A 176 14.47 -5.48 7.25
CA ILE A 176 13.19 -6.12 7.50
C ILE A 176 12.70 -6.72 6.18
N VAL A 177 12.26 -7.98 6.20
CA VAL A 177 11.50 -8.59 5.11
C VAL A 177 10.02 -8.57 5.50
N CYS A 178 9.20 -8.03 4.61
CA CYS A 178 7.75 -8.04 4.76
C CYS A 178 7.15 -8.97 3.71
N VAL A 179 6.28 -9.86 4.14
CA VAL A 179 5.47 -10.75 3.31
C VAL A 179 4.04 -10.74 3.86
N SER A 180 3.06 -11.07 3.04
CA SER A 180 1.65 -11.13 3.38
C SER A 180 0.95 -12.06 2.39
N ASP A 181 -0.27 -12.47 2.69
CA ASP A 181 -1.16 -13.15 1.74
C ASP A 181 -0.48 -14.38 1.13
N THR A 182 0.21 -15.16 1.96
CA THR A 182 0.90 -16.35 1.48
C THR A 182 -0.08 -17.45 1.12
N HIS A 183 -1.27 -17.51 1.75
CA HIS A 183 -2.32 -18.43 1.30
C HIS A 183 -1.81 -19.87 1.18
N ASN A 184 -1.26 -20.41 2.28
CA ASN A 184 -0.57 -21.71 2.35
C ASN A 184 0.72 -21.86 1.52
N GLN A 185 1.07 -20.88 0.68
CA GLN A 185 2.34 -20.86 -0.05
C GLN A 185 3.50 -20.63 0.92
N ARG A 186 4.68 -21.06 0.49
CA ARG A 186 5.91 -21.04 1.30
C ARG A 186 7.04 -20.45 0.49
N PRO A 187 6.98 -19.15 0.14
CA PRO A 187 7.99 -18.53 -0.69
C PRO A 187 9.36 -18.57 -0.01
N GLU A 188 10.42 -18.57 -0.83
CA GLU A 188 11.77 -18.41 -0.31
C GLU A 188 11.98 -17.00 0.23
N ILE A 189 12.33 -16.89 1.51
CA ILE A 189 12.53 -15.61 2.18
C ILE A 189 14.04 -15.33 2.31
N PRO A 190 14.55 -14.20 1.79
CA PRO A 190 15.96 -13.87 1.95
C PRO A 190 16.29 -13.61 3.43
N PRO A 191 17.43 -14.11 3.96
CA PRO A 191 17.78 -13.95 5.37
C PRO A 191 18.08 -12.49 5.71
N ARG A 192 17.34 -11.92 6.67
CA ARG A 192 17.51 -10.56 7.23
C ARG A 192 17.33 -10.55 8.75
N ASP A 193 17.30 -9.34 9.35
CA ASP A 193 17.26 -9.16 10.80
C ASP A 193 15.85 -9.47 11.37
N VAL A 194 14.80 -9.04 10.66
CA VAL A 194 13.39 -9.21 11.05
C VAL A 194 12.58 -9.73 9.86
N LEU A 195 11.71 -10.70 10.10
CA LEU A 195 10.64 -11.12 9.19
C LEU A 195 9.29 -10.68 9.74
N ILE A 196 8.47 -10.06 8.91
CA ILE A 196 7.08 -9.68 9.23
C ILE A 196 6.15 -10.37 8.23
N HIS A 197 5.17 -11.10 8.75
CA HIS A 197 4.04 -11.65 8.00
C HIS A 197 2.76 -10.86 8.34
N ALA A 198 2.17 -10.18 7.36
CA ALA A 198 1.06 -9.24 7.56
C ALA A 198 -0.34 -9.84 7.28
N GLY A 199 -0.58 -11.07 7.74
CA GLY A 199 -1.88 -11.73 7.60
C GLY A 199 -2.03 -12.62 6.37
N ASP A 200 -3.12 -13.39 6.37
CA ASP A 200 -3.47 -14.41 5.38
C ASP A 200 -2.36 -15.44 5.17
N LEU A 201 -1.94 -16.01 6.29
CA LEU A 201 -0.99 -17.13 6.32
C LEU A 201 -1.58 -18.37 5.67
N SER A 202 -2.88 -18.58 5.86
CA SER A 202 -3.66 -19.73 5.39
C SER A 202 -4.72 -19.35 4.37
N ASP A 203 -5.23 -20.32 3.60
CA ASP A 203 -6.37 -20.10 2.69
C ASP A 203 -7.72 -20.13 3.40
N ASN A 204 -7.92 -21.04 4.35
CA ASN A 204 -9.23 -21.23 4.97
C ASN A 204 -9.20 -21.05 6.48
N GLY A 205 -8.01 -20.96 7.07
CA GLY A 205 -7.85 -20.89 8.52
C GLY A 205 -8.19 -22.20 9.19
N SER A 206 -7.98 -23.35 8.55
CA SER A 206 -8.08 -24.64 9.23
C SER A 206 -6.92 -24.82 10.22
N PHE A 207 -7.10 -25.70 11.20
CA PHE A 207 -6.04 -26.04 12.16
C PHE A 207 -4.74 -26.46 11.48
N GLU A 208 -4.84 -27.33 10.48
CA GLU A 208 -3.70 -27.89 9.78
C GLU A 208 -2.95 -26.82 8.96
N GLU A 209 -3.68 -25.93 8.29
CA GLU A 209 -3.08 -24.83 7.52
C GLU A 209 -2.36 -23.83 8.43
N VAL A 210 -3.02 -23.38 9.50
CA VAL A 210 -2.44 -22.40 10.43
C VAL A 210 -1.21 -22.98 11.11
N GLN A 211 -1.26 -24.24 11.57
CA GLN A 211 -0.08 -24.89 12.15
C GLN A 211 1.06 -25.00 11.14
N ALA A 212 0.78 -25.42 9.91
CA ALA A 212 1.81 -25.54 8.87
C ALA A 212 2.44 -24.18 8.51
N GLY A 213 1.65 -23.10 8.53
CA GLY A 213 2.15 -21.74 8.35
C GLY A 213 3.06 -21.29 9.50
N LEU A 214 2.67 -21.57 10.75
CA LEU A 214 3.50 -21.29 11.93
C LEU A 214 4.83 -22.05 11.88
N ASP A 215 4.79 -23.33 11.50
CA ASP A 215 5.98 -24.17 11.35
C ASP A 215 6.91 -23.62 10.26
N TRP A 216 6.36 -23.19 9.13
CA TRP A 216 7.13 -22.54 8.06
C TRP A 216 7.76 -21.22 8.51
N LEU A 217 7.03 -20.36 9.24
CA LEU A 217 7.56 -19.12 9.80
C LEU A 217 8.69 -19.38 10.80
N ALA A 218 8.52 -20.40 11.66
CA ALA A 218 9.53 -20.79 12.64
C ALA A 218 10.84 -21.24 11.99
N ALA A 219 10.75 -21.97 10.88
CA ALA A 219 11.88 -22.49 10.12
C ALA A 219 12.73 -21.39 9.45
N GLN A 220 12.21 -20.16 9.32
CA GLN A 220 12.96 -19.08 8.70
C GLN A 220 14.19 -18.68 9.55
N PRO A 221 15.32 -18.30 8.93
CA PRO A 221 16.58 -18.03 9.63
C PRO A 221 16.57 -16.71 10.43
N HIS A 222 15.48 -15.94 10.35
CA HIS A 222 15.32 -14.65 11.00
C HIS A 222 15.27 -14.81 12.52
N ARG A 223 15.99 -13.94 13.23
CA ARG A 223 15.98 -13.93 14.70
C ARG A 223 14.64 -13.50 15.27
N HIS A 224 14.03 -12.49 14.64
CA HIS A 224 12.72 -11.98 15.03
C HIS A 224 11.73 -12.28 13.91
N LYS A 225 10.62 -12.96 14.22
CA LYS A 225 9.49 -13.14 13.32
C LYS A 225 8.25 -12.51 13.95
N ILE A 226 7.58 -11.65 13.21
CA ILE A 226 6.31 -11.02 13.60
C ILE A 226 5.22 -11.60 12.72
N LEU A 227 4.10 -11.97 13.34
CA LEU A 227 2.90 -12.40 12.65
C LEU A 227 1.74 -11.49 13.07
N VAL A 228 1.01 -11.01 12.09
CA VAL A 228 -0.38 -10.55 12.24
C VAL A 228 -1.25 -11.52 11.45
N ALA A 229 -2.46 -11.83 11.95
CA ALA A 229 -3.41 -12.67 11.24
C ALA A 229 -4.16 -11.86 10.17
N GLY A 230 -4.74 -12.53 9.17
CA GLY A 230 -5.63 -11.89 8.21
C GLY A 230 -7.02 -12.51 8.20
N ASN A 231 -7.88 -12.04 7.30
CA ASN A 231 -9.26 -12.49 7.26
C ASN A 231 -9.44 -13.96 6.86
N HIS A 232 -8.43 -14.60 6.26
CA HIS A 232 -8.41 -16.03 5.99
C HIS A 232 -7.90 -16.89 7.15
N ASP A 233 -7.25 -16.31 8.16
CA ASP A 233 -6.71 -17.03 9.32
C ASP A 233 -7.78 -17.28 10.41
N VAL A 234 -8.92 -17.82 9.97
CA VAL A 234 -10.18 -17.93 10.73
C VAL A 234 -10.04 -18.59 12.09
N LEU A 235 -9.20 -19.62 12.23
CA LEU A 235 -8.94 -20.28 13.52
C LEU A 235 -8.56 -19.31 14.64
N LEU A 236 -7.88 -18.21 14.28
CA LEU A 236 -7.35 -17.24 15.23
C LEU A 236 -8.40 -16.21 15.70
N ASP A 237 -9.59 -16.19 15.11
CA ASP A 237 -10.72 -15.33 15.51
C ASP A 237 -11.84 -16.15 16.15
N GLU A 238 -11.76 -16.34 17.47
CA GLU A 238 -12.78 -17.06 18.24
C GLU A 238 -14.15 -16.37 18.19
N ALA A 239 -14.18 -15.03 18.12
CA ALA A 239 -15.43 -14.29 18.06
C ALA A 239 -16.15 -14.50 16.73
N PHE A 240 -15.41 -14.59 15.62
CA PHE A 240 -15.95 -14.99 14.33
C PHE A 240 -16.40 -16.46 14.33
N LEU A 241 -15.58 -17.39 14.82
CA LEU A 241 -15.94 -18.81 14.89
C LEU A 241 -17.14 -19.12 15.79
N ALA A 242 -17.41 -18.29 16.80
CA ALA A 242 -18.62 -18.41 17.61
C ALA A 242 -19.89 -18.04 16.81
N ARG A 243 -19.77 -17.14 15.82
CA ARG A 243 -20.87 -16.72 14.94
C ARG A 243 -21.03 -17.66 13.73
N TYR A 244 -19.93 -18.23 13.26
CA TYR A 244 -19.83 -19.08 12.07
C TYR A 244 -19.16 -20.43 12.40
N PRO A 245 -19.78 -21.29 13.23
CA PRO A 245 -19.15 -22.54 13.70
C PRO A 245 -18.84 -23.54 12.57
N GLU A 246 -19.56 -23.48 11.45
CA GLU A 246 -19.32 -24.29 10.26
C GLU A 246 -17.94 -24.03 9.63
N ARG A 247 -17.35 -22.84 9.86
CA ARG A 247 -16.00 -22.48 9.40
C ARG A 247 -14.89 -23.20 10.17
N ARG A 248 -15.23 -24.07 11.12
CA ARG A 248 -14.29 -25.04 11.73
C ARG A 248 -14.07 -26.28 10.86
N TYR A 249 -14.86 -26.47 9.79
CA TYR A 249 -14.76 -27.62 8.89
C TYR A 249 -14.84 -28.98 9.61
N GLY A 250 -15.61 -29.04 10.70
CA GLY A 250 -15.75 -30.25 11.52
C GLY A 250 -14.54 -30.60 12.40
N ASN A 251 -13.49 -29.77 12.43
CA ASN A 251 -12.33 -29.99 13.27
C ASN A 251 -12.60 -29.50 14.72
N PRO A 252 -12.43 -30.37 15.75
CA PRO A 252 -12.65 -29.97 17.14
C PRO A 252 -11.54 -29.07 17.70
N LYS A 253 -10.36 -29.04 17.05
CA LYS A 253 -9.21 -28.26 17.52
C LYS A 253 -9.45 -26.75 17.37
N THR A 254 -8.78 -26.00 18.22
CA THR A 254 -8.88 -24.55 18.37
C THR A 254 -7.51 -23.89 18.26
N ALA A 255 -7.47 -22.56 18.29
CA ALA A 255 -6.22 -21.82 18.40
C ALA A 255 -5.42 -22.17 19.67
N ALA A 256 -6.08 -22.63 20.74
CA ALA A 256 -5.42 -23.06 21.97
C ALA A 256 -4.65 -24.39 21.81
N ASP A 257 -5.00 -25.18 20.79
CA ASP A 257 -4.34 -26.45 20.48
C ASP A 257 -3.13 -26.27 19.53
N LEU A 258 -2.90 -25.06 19.02
CA LEU A 258 -1.76 -24.74 18.17
C LEU A 258 -0.46 -24.80 18.98
N VAL A 259 0.59 -25.33 18.36
CA VAL A 259 1.96 -25.27 18.89
C VAL A 259 2.59 -23.97 18.42
N TRP A 260 2.55 -22.95 19.28
CA TRP A 260 3.13 -21.63 18.99
C TRP A 260 4.66 -21.65 19.09
N PRO A 261 5.39 -21.36 18.00
CA PRO A 261 6.85 -21.31 18.04
C PRO A 261 7.31 -20.10 18.85
N SER A 262 8.25 -20.30 19.79
CA SER A 262 8.80 -19.21 20.62
C SER A 262 9.53 -18.10 19.84
N SER A 263 9.90 -18.39 18.59
CA SER A 263 10.54 -17.41 17.69
C SER A 263 9.56 -16.51 16.92
N VAL A 264 8.25 -16.79 17.00
CA VAL A 264 7.19 -16.03 16.32
C VAL A 264 6.41 -15.24 17.36
N VAL A 265 6.38 -13.91 17.18
CA VAL A 265 5.58 -13.00 17.99
C VAL A 265 4.30 -12.69 17.23
N TYR A 266 3.18 -13.23 17.70
CA TYR A 266 1.86 -12.92 17.18
C TYR A 266 1.31 -11.63 17.80
N LEU A 267 0.89 -10.69 16.97
CA LEU A 267 0.31 -9.41 17.37
C LEU A 267 -1.17 -9.36 16.96
N ASN A 268 -2.04 -9.17 17.95
CA ASN A 268 -3.47 -8.94 17.76
C ASN A 268 -3.92 -7.73 18.59
N ASN A 269 -3.92 -6.55 17.96
CA ASN A 269 -4.13 -5.24 18.59
C ASN A 269 -3.18 -4.98 19.76
N ARG A 270 -1.89 -5.33 19.60
CA ARG A 270 -0.87 -5.23 20.65
C ARG A 270 0.47 -4.78 20.11
N SER A 271 1.28 -4.24 21.01
CA SER A 271 2.65 -3.85 20.71
C SER A 271 3.68 -4.84 21.24
N THR A 272 4.84 -4.86 20.61
CA THR A 272 6.06 -5.54 21.08
C THR A 272 7.27 -4.64 20.85
N THR A 273 8.36 -4.91 21.56
CA THR A 273 9.65 -4.24 21.33
C THR A 273 10.70 -5.30 20.99
N LEU A 274 11.32 -5.17 19.82
CA LEU A 274 12.44 -5.99 19.41
C LEU A 274 13.75 -5.33 19.82
N GLU A 275 14.67 -6.13 20.36
CA GLU A 275 16.05 -5.71 20.61
C GLU A 275 16.95 -6.17 19.46
N ILE A 276 17.36 -5.22 18.62
CA ILE A 276 18.24 -5.47 17.48
C ILE A 276 19.68 -5.21 17.90
N MET A 277 20.49 -6.26 17.87
CA MET A 277 21.92 -6.17 18.16
C MET A 277 22.67 -5.51 17.01
N ASP A 278 23.64 -4.66 17.32
CA ASP A 278 24.54 -4.11 16.31
C ASP A 278 25.55 -5.19 15.86
N PRO A 279 25.63 -5.54 14.56
CA PRO A 279 26.60 -6.51 14.05
C PRO A 279 28.07 -6.08 14.21
N ALA A 280 28.35 -4.82 14.60
CA ALA A 280 29.68 -4.40 15.05
C ALA A 280 30.20 -5.21 16.25
N ILE A 281 29.33 -5.95 16.94
CA ILE A 281 29.61 -6.92 17.99
C ILE A 281 29.72 -8.32 17.35
N ASN A 282 30.83 -8.58 16.65
CA ASN A 282 31.21 -9.93 16.24
C ASN A 282 32.59 -10.28 16.85
N PRO A 283 32.65 -11.14 17.89
CA PRO A 283 33.91 -11.48 18.55
C PRO A 283 34.89 -12.26 17.67
N ASP A 284 34.44 -12.89 16.58
CA ASP A 284 35.26 -13.82 15.78
C ASP A 284 36.04 -13.16 14.62
N LYS A 285 35.95 -11.83 14.46
CA LYS A 285 36.61 -11.11 13.34
C LYS A 285 37.30 -9.80 13.72
N ARG A 286 38.04 -9.72 14.83
CA ARG A 286 38.93 -8.56 15.08
C ARG A 286 40.36 -8.93 15.51
N PRO A 287 41.39 -8.25 14.96
CA PRO A 287 42.76 -8.37 15.45
C PRO A 287 42.88 -7.82 16.88
N ALA A 288 43.68 -8.49 17.70
CA ALA A 288 43.77 -8.34 19.16
C ALA A 288 44.26 -6.99 19.71
N LYS A 289 44.31 -5.91 18.91
CA LYS A 289 44.87 -4.61 19.32
C LYS A 289 43.87 -3.59 19.84
N ASP A 290 42.56 -3.81 19.67
CA ASP A 290 41.52 -2.86 20.10
C ASP A 290 40.68 -3.36 21.30
N LEU A 291 41.24 -4.24 22.12
CA LEU A 291 40.52 -4.92 23.21
C LEU A 291 40.28 -4.05 24.47
N ASP A 292 40.92 -2.89 24.61
CA ASP A 292 40.84 -2.06 25.83
C ASP A 292 39.90 -0.84 25.74
N LEU A 293 39.37 -0.47 24.56
CA LEU A 293 38.53 0.73 24.40
C LEU A 293 37.02 0.45 24.25
N ILE A 294 36.58 -0.81 24.17
CA ILE A 294 35.17 -1.16 23.88
C ILE A 294 34.62 -2.15 24.92
N ARG A 295 34.94 -1.97 26.20
CA ARG A 295 34.29 -2.70 27.30
C ARG A 295 33.04 -2.02 27.85
N THR A 296 32.57 -0.93 27.25
CA THR A 296 31.38 -0.21 27.73
C THR A 296 30.40 0.09 26.61
N SER A 297 29.28 -0.64 26.64
CA SER A 297 28.05 -0.55 25.84
C SER A 297 28.03 -1.29 24.50
N ALA A 298 27.60 -2.56 24.55
CA ALA A 298 26.83 -3.13 23.45
C ALA A 298 25.55 -2.29 23.28
N SER A 299 25.49 -1.40 22.29
CA SER A 299 24.26 -0.65 22.02
C SER A 299 23.26 -1.54 21.30
N SER A 300 22.32 -2.14 22.02
CA SER A 300 21.12 -2.71 21.40
C SER A 300 20.21 -1.56 20.94
N ARG A 301 19.69 -1.67 19.71
CA ARG A 301 18.65 -0.77 19.21
C ARG A 301 17.30 -1.38 19.53
N LYS A 302 16.34 -0.55 19.91
CA LYS A 302 14.96 -0.98 20.16
C LYS A 302 14.09 -0.60 18.97
N LEU A 303 13.22 -1.52 18.56
CA LEU A 303 12.25 -1.31 17.50
C LEU A 303 10.87 -1.68 18.04
N ARG A 304 9.96 -0.70 18.14
CA ARG A 304 8.60 -0.86 18.67
C ARG A 304 7.64 -1.12 17.53
N LEU A 305 6.94 -2.25 17.60
CA LEU A 305 5.95 -2.62 16.60
C LEU A 305 4.57 -2.69 17.25
N TYR A 306 3.55 -2.24 16.52
CA TYR A 306 2.13 -2.51 16.82
C TYR A 306 1.56 -3.36 15.69
N GLY A 307 0.78 -4.39 16.03
CA GLY A 307 0.15 -5.26 15.04
C GLY A 307 -1.34 -5.42 15.26
N SER A 308 -2.13 -5.37 14.18
CA SER A 308 -3.57 -5.60 14.20
C SER A 308 -4.05 -6.40 12.98
N PRO A 309 -4.79 -7.50 13.17
CA PRO A 309 -5.28 -8.34 12.08
C PRO A 309 -6.48 -7.73 11.35
N TYR A 310 -6.99 -6.61 11.85
CA TYR A 310 -8.28 -6.11 11.44
C TYR A 310 -8.25 -5.44 10.06
N THR A 311 -9.24 -5.78 9.24
CA THR A 311 -9.49 -5.19 7.92
C THR A 311 -10.96 -4.72 7.79
N VAL A 312 -11.25 -3.89 6.81
CA VAL A 312 -12.61 -3.39 6.57
C VAL A 312 -13.51 -4.53 6.09
N GLU A 313 -14.73 -4.59 6.61
CA GLU A 313 -15.73 -5.56 6.19
C GLU A 313 -16.06 -5.45 4.69
N TYR A 314 -16.09 -6.61 4.02
CA TYR A 314 -16.49 -6.77 2.63
C TYR A 314 -17.37 -8.02 2.45
N VAL A 315 -16.84 -9.19 2.80
CA VAL A 315 -17.57 -10.46 2.90
C VAL A 315 -17.38 -11.06 4.29
N PRO A 316 -18.37 -11.76 4.88
CA PRO A 316 -18.25 -12.33 6.21
C PRO A 316 -16.99 -13.20 6.36
N SER A 317 -16.00 -12.68 7.09
CA SER A 317 -14.72 -13.35 7.35
C SER A 317 -14.14 -12.91 8.69
N ALA A 318 -13.06 -13.55 9.12
CA ALA A 318 -12.40 -13.24 10.38
C ALA A 318 -11.79 -11.82 10.38
N PHE A 319 -11.60 -11.26 11.58
CA PHE A 319 -10.90 -9.99 11.82
C PHE A 319 -11.39 -8.82 10.95
N GLN A 320 -12.70 -8.63 10.89
CA GLN A 320 -13.30 -7.50 10.18
C GLN A 320 -13.99 -6.52 11.12
N TYR A 321 -13.94 -5.24 10.76
CA TYR A 321 -14.73 -4.18 11.38
C TYR A 321 -15.66 -3.52 10.35
N PRO A 322 -16.83 -3.00 10.78
CA PRO A 322 -17.80 -2.43 9.85
C PRO A 322 -17.22 -1.29 9.03
N ARG A 323 -17.50 -1.25 7.72
CA ARG A 323 -17.05 -0.15 6.84
C ARG A 323 -17.52 1.24 7.29
N ALA A 324 -18.66 1.31 7.97
CA ALA A 324 -19.20 2.55 8.52
C ALA A 324 -18.50 3.01 9.81
N ASP A 325 -17.69 2.16 10.46
CA ASP A 325 -16.97 2.51 11.68
C ASP A 325 -15.68 3.28 11.34
N THR A 326 -15.82 4.60 11.31
CA THR A 326 -14.69 5.53 11.09
C THR A 326 -13.81 5.71 12.33
N THR A 327 -14.25 5.22 13.49
CA THR A 327 -13.57 5.37 14.79
C THR A 327 -12.82 4.12 15.22
N PHE A 328 -12.86 3.04 14.42
CA PHE A 328 -12.26 1.76 14.78
C PHE A 328 -10.79 1.90 15.22
N TRP A 329 -10.00 2.73 14.55
CA TRP A 329 -8.58 2.90 14.83
C TRP A 329 -8.26 3.90 15.96
N ASP A 330 -9.27 4.59 16.49
CA ASP A 330 -9.07 5.64 17.49
C ASP A 330 -8.38 5.10 18.74
N ASN A 331 -7.29 5.75 19.14
CA ASN A 331 -6.51 5.44 20.34
C ASN A 331 -5.97 3.99 20.43
N LYS A 332 -5.99 3.21 19.33
CA LYS A 332 -5.50 1.83 19.32
C LYS A 332 -3.98 1.74 19.19
N ILE A 333 -3.37 2.63 18.41
CA ILE A 333 -1.95 2.60 18.08
C ILE A 333 -1.20 3.52 19.04
N PRO A 334 -0.25 3.00 19.85
CA PRO A 334 0.57 3.84 20.72
C PRO A 334 1.42 4.83 19.92
N SER A 335 1.52 6.07 20.40
CA SER A 335 2.26 7.16 19.73
C SER A 335 3.77 6.94 19.66
N ASP A 336 4.30 5.97 20.41
CA ASP A 336 5.71 5.58 20.45
C ASP A 336 6.00 4.34 19.57
N THR A 337 5.10 4.01 18.65
CA THR A 337 5.24 2.90 17.69
C THR A 337 6.16 3.31 16.53
N ASP A 338 7.19 2.50 16.25
CA ASP A 338 8.08 2.71 15.09
C ASP A 338 7.50 2.06 13.81
N ILE A 339 6.87 0.89 13.93
CA ILE A 339 6.28 0.15 12.81
C ILE A 339 4.86 -0.30 13.15
N VAL A 340 3.91 0.05 12.29
CA VAL A 340 2.54 -0.48 12.33
C VAL A 340 2.41 -1.59 11.31
N VAL A 341 1.88 -2.74 11.73
CA VAL A 341 1.59 -3.91 10.88
C VAL A 341 0.08 -4.15 10.91
N THR A 342 -0.59 -3.89 9.80
CA THR A 342 -2.01 -4.22 9.61
C THR A 342 -2.15 -5.25 8.49
N HIS A 343 -3.21 -6.06 8.56
CA HIS A 343 -3.53 -6.95 7.45
C HIS A 343 -4.10 -6.17 6.25
N GLY A 344 -5.14 -5.37 6.48
CA GLY A 344 -5.66 -4.47 5.46
C GLY A 344 -4.63 -3.38 5.10
N PRO A 345 -4.52 -2.99 3.81
CA PRO A 345 -3.70 -1.86 3.42
C PRO A 345 -4.17 -0.58 4.11
N PRO A 346 -3.27 0.38 4.39
CA PRO A 346 -3.69 1.69 4.85
C PRO A 346 -4.54 2.37 3.78
N ARG A 347 -5.54 3.12 4.21
CA ARG A 347 -6.35 3.96 3.32
C ARG A 347 -5.42 4.81 2.43
N LEU A 348 -5.74 4.87 1.13
CA LEU A 348 -4.97 5.57 0.08
C LEU A 348 -3.63 4.91 -0.31
N HIS A 349 -3.26 3.76 0.28
CA HIS A 349 -1.99 3.09 0.05
C HIS A 349 -2.22 1.62 -0.31
N LEU A 350 -2.39 1.32 -1.60
CA LEU A 350 -2.80 -0.01 -2.12
C LEU A 350 -4.24 -0.42 -1.78
N ASP A 351 -4.95 0.37 -0.96
CA ASP A 351 -6.40 0.37 -0.82
C ASP A 351 -7.02 1.15 -2.00
N THR A 352 -7.34 0.45 -3.10
CA THR A 352 -7.83 1.04 -4.37
C THR A 352 -9.34 1.08 -4.51
#